data_AF-L9YKJ9-F1
#
_entry.id   AF-L9YKJ9-F1
#
_cell.length_a   1.000
_cell.length_b   1.000
_cell.length_c   1.000
_cell.angle_alpha   90.00
_cell.angle_beta   90.00
_cell.angle_gamma   90.00
#
_symmetry.space_group_name_H-M   'P 1'
#
loop_
_entity.id
_entity.type
_entity.pdbx_description
1 polymer ?
#
loop_
_entity_poly.entity_id
_entity_poly.type
_entity_poly.pdbx_seq_one_letter_code
_entity_poly.pdbx_strand_id
1 'polypeptide(L)'
;MVNKPSWHLGVDAETGADFRTVFERTIEIVDEAASELEGDAWPVLGVHPGLITRLVDDRGFDPEEARDLMQAGIDVAAEYVDSGAALALKSGRPHYEVDDDVWAASNAVMRRAFEHGAELDCAVQLHAEASEDMTEVADWAADAGMPSHRVVKHYAGGRLEGPTPSVMADKDRLRTAAERGEPFLMETDYIDDPDRPGAVLGPKTVPRRVRWLLENGFEEAVRMAHVETPKRVYGIDTEATLERD
;
A
#
# COMPACT_ATOMS: atom_id res chain seq x y z
N MET A 1 -4.12 -7.15 -1.44
CA MET A 1 -4.81 -6.79 -0.19
C MET A 1 -3.76 -6.43 0.84
N VAL A 2 -4.02 -5.42 1.67
CA VAL A 2 -3.05 -4.90 2.63
C VAL A 2 -3.44 -5.33 4.05
N ASN A 3 -2.48 -5.70 4.90
CA ASN A 3 -2.78 -6.07 6.28
C ASN A 3 -3.41 -4.91 7.07
N LYS A 4 -4.33 -5.26 7.98
CA LYS A 4 -4.86 -4.34 8.99
C LYS A 4 -3.76 -3.96 10.00
N PRO A 5 -3.91 -2.83 10.71
CA PRO A 5 -3.00 -2.51 11.81
C PRO A 5 -3.01 -3.59 12.91
N SER A 6 -1.87 -3.79 13.56
CA SER A 6 -1.68 -4.89 14.53
C SER A 6 -2.68 -4.87 15.68
N TRP A 7 -2.97 -3.68 16.23
CA TRP A 7 -3.90 -3.50 17.34
C TRP A 7 -5.36 -3.85 16.98
N HIS A 8 -5.75 -3.84 15.70
CA HIS A 8 -7.09 -4.31 15.28
C HIS A 8 -7.23 -5.84 15.37
N LEU A 9 -6.12 -6.57 15.47
CA LEU A 9 -6.09 -8.02 15.70
C LEU A 9 -5.66 -8.36 17.13
N GLY A 10 -5.61 -7.38 18.04
CA GLY A 10 -5.20 -7.58 19.43
C GLY A 10 -3.71 -7.89 19.59
N VAL A 11 -2.87 -7.46 18.64
CA VAL A 11 -1.42 -7.66 18.69
C VAL A 11 -0.73 -6.39 19.17
N ASP A 12 -0.33 -6.40 20.44
CA ASP A 12 0.53 -5.40 21.06
C ASP A 12 2.00 -5.82 20.87
N ALA A 13 2.59 -5.46 19.73
CA ALA A 13 3.95 -5.89 19.40
C ALA A 13 5.00 -5.34 20.39
N GLU A 14 5.95 -6.19 20.77
CA GLU A 14 7.16 -5.84 21.54
C GLU A 14 8.43 -6.14 20.75
N THR A 15 8.33 -7.02 19.76
CA THR A 15 9.39 -7.42 18.83
C THR A 15 8.87 -7.47 17.38
N GLY A 16 9.78 -7.49 16.41
CA GLY A 16 9.41 -7.67 14.99
C GLY A 16 8.62 -8.97 14.74
N ALA A 17 8.93 -10.04 15.48
CA ALA A 17 8.28 -11.34 15.29
C ALA A 17 6.78 -11.33 15.65
N ASP A 18 6.35 -10.43 16.52
CA ASP A 18 4.94 -10.34 16.94
C ASP A 18 4.02 -9.95 15.77
N PHE A 19 4.55 -9.25 14.75
CA PHE A 19 3.81 -8.89 13.56
C PHE A 19 3.45 -10.08 12.66
N ARG A 20 4.10 -11.25 12.81
CA ARG A 20 3.79 -12.45 12.03
C ARG A 20 2.32 -12.84 12.13
N THR A 21 1.72 -12.74 13.31
CA THR A 21 0.30 -13.02 13.53
C THR A 21 -0.60 -12.21 12.59
N VAL A 22 -0.27 -10.94 12.36
CA VAL A 22 -1.02 -10.03 11.49
C VAL A 22 -0.80 -10.37 10.02
N PHE A 23 0.43 -10.74 9.67
CA PHE A 23 0.85 -11.09 8.32
C PHE A 23 0.25 -12.42 7.86
N GLU A 24 0.38 -13.47 8.67
CA GLU A 24 -0.18 -14.79 8.42
C GLU A 24 -1.70 -14.72 8.29
N ARG A 25 -2.37 -13.96 9.17
CA ARG A 25 -3.82 -13.75 9.03
C ARG A 25 -4.19 -13.06 7.71
N THR A 26 -3.35 -12.16 7.21
CA THR A 26 -3.59 -11.48 5.93
C THR A 26 -3.39 -12.44 4.76
N ILE A 27 -2.36 -13.29 4.82
CA ILE A 27 -2.09 -14.31 3.80
C ILE A 27 -3.26 -15.29 3.74
N GLU A 28 -3.75 -15.82 4.87
CA GLU A 28 -4.92 -16.70 4.92
C GLU A 28 -6.14 -16.09 4.21
N ILE A 29 -6.44 -14.82 4.49
CA ILE A 29 -7.58 -14.11 3.86
C ILE A 29 -7.35 -13.93 2.35
N VAL A 30 -6.12 -13.68 1.93
CA VAL A 30 -5.78 -13.54 0.51
C VAL A 30 -5.90 -14.87 -0.21
N ASP A 31 -5.44 -15.97 0.39
CA ASP A 31 -5.56 -17.32 -0.17
C ASP A 31 -7.04 -17.73 -0.31
N GLU A 32 -7.86 -17.45 0.72
CA GLU A 32 -9.31 -17.63 0.65
C GLU A 32 -9.92 -16.81 -0.49
N ALA A 33 -9.56 -15.53 -0.62
CA ALA A 33 -10.06 -14.67 -1.69
C ALA A 33 -9.62 -15.17 -3.08
N ALA A 34 -8.35 -15.55 -3.25
CA ALA A 34 -7.84 -16.06 -4.51
C ALA A 34 -8.57 -17.34 -4.96
N SER A 35 -8.94 -18.21 -4.01
CA SER A 35 -9.69 -19.44 -4.32
C SER A 35 -11.12 -19.21 -4.83
N GLU A 36 -11.68 -18.02 -4.60
CA GLU A 36 -13.04 -17.64 -5.01
C GLU A 36 -13.06 -16.73 -6.26
N LEU A 37 -11.90 -16.21 -6.68
CA LEU A 37 -11.80 -15.28 -7.79
C LEU A 37 -11.46 -16.02 -9.09
N GLU A 38 -11.98 -15.52 -10.22
CA GLU A 38 -11.54 -15.96 -11.56
C GLU A 38 -10.10 -15.52 -11.88
N GLY A 39 -9.59 -14.53 -11.15
CA GLY A 39 -8.21 -14.06 -11.22
C GLY A 39 -7.43 -14.47 -9.97
N ASP A 40 -6.56 -13.57 -9.49
CA ASP A 40 -5.70 -13.85 -8.34
C ASP A 40 -5.78 -12.70 -7.32
N ALA A 41 -5.28 -12.94 -6.11
CA ALA A 41 -5.15 -11.96 -5.06
C ALA A 41 -3.76 -12.07 -4.42
N TRP A 42 -3.20 -10.93 -4.03
CA TRP A 42 -1.83 -10.88 -3.50
C TRP A 42 -1.76 -10.13 -2.18
N PRO A 43 -1.02 -10.62 -1.17
CA PRO A 43 -0.85 -9.89 0.07
C PRO A 43 0.26 -8.84 -0.07
N VAL A 44 0.00 -7.68 0.54
CA VAL A 44 0.97 -6.60 0.73
C VAL A 44 1.09 -6.40 2.23
N LEU A 45 2.30 -6.58 2.75
CA LEU A 45 2.54 -6.71 4.19
C LEU A 45 3.44 -5.61 4.72
N GLY A 46 3.16 -5.16 5.94
CA GLY A 46 4.08 -4.29 6.65
C GLY A 46 3.43 -3.59 7.83
N VAL A 47 4.08 -2.56 8.32
CA VAL A 47 3.68 -1.89 9.57
C VAL A 47 2.89 -0.62 9.25
N HIS A 48 1.72 -0.48 9.88
CA HIS A 48 0.90 0.72 9.70
C HIS A 48 1.56 1.92 10.40
N PRO A 49 1.72 3.08 9.73
CA PRO A 49 2.45 4.22 10.31
C PRO A 49 1.80 4.79 11.57
N GLY A 50 0.47 4.74 11.67
CA GLY A 50 -0.25 5.09 12.90
C GLY A 50 0.06 4.22 14.14
N LEU A 51 0.90 3.18 14.02
CA LEU A 51 1.44 2.49 15.18
C LEU A 51 2.37 3.39 15.99
N ILE A 52 3.09 4.32 15.34
CA ILE A 52 4.12 5.10 16.01
C ILE A 52 3.57 5.94 17.17
N THR A 53 2.44 6.62 16.97
CA THR A 53 1.81 7.42 18.03
C THR A 53 1.18 6.56 19.11
N ARG A 54 0.75 5.32 18.79
CA ARG A 54 0.34 4.38 19.84
C ARG A 54 1.52 3.92 20.70
N LEU A 55 2.69 3.72 20.09
CA LEU A 55 3.89 3.35 20.83
C LEU A 55 4.34 4.52 21.73
N VAL A 56 4.38 5.72 21.18
CA VAL A 56 4.86 6.91 21.91
C VAL A 56 3.82 7.42 22.90
N ASP A 57 2.62 7.76 22.46
CA ASP A 57 1.64 8.47 23.28
C ASP A 57 0.90 7.53 24.26
N ASP A 58 0.52 6.33 23.79
CA ASP A 58 -0.28 5.40 24.61
C ASP A 58 0.59 4.45 25.44
N ARG A 59 1.77 4.07 24.92
CA ARG A 59 2.67 3.08 25.55
C ARG A 59 3.95 3.68 26.12
N GLY A 60 4.23 4.96 25.89
CA GLY A 60 5.36 5.69 26.50
C GLY A 60 6.73 5.33 25.96
N PHE A 61 6.82 4.83 24.72
CA PHE A 61 8.10 4.55 24.05
C PHE A 61 8.78 5.87 23.66
N ASP A 62 10.11 5.90 23.68
CA ASP A 62 10.84 6.95 22.99
C ASP A 62 10.64 6.81 21.46
N PRO A 63 10.61 7.91 20.67
CA PRO A 63 10.42 7.83 19.22
C PRO A 63 11.43 6.93 18.49
N GLU A 64 12.66 6.85 18.99
CA GLU A 64 13.69 5.95 18.46
C GLU A 64 13.39 4.47 18.73
N GLU A 65 12.90 4.13 19.93
CA GLU A 65 12.49 2.76 20.26
C GLU A 65 11.27 2.35 19.44
N ALA A 66 10.33 3.28 19.24
CA ALA A 66 9.17 3.05 18.39
C ALA A 66 9.58 2.82 16.92
N ARG A 67 10.53 3.61 16.40
CA ARG A 67 11.14 3.40 15.09
C ARG A 67 11.74 2.00 14.98
N ASP A 68 12.56 1.60 15.94
CA ASP A 68 13.31 0.34 15.89
C ASP A 68 12.36 -0.86 15.89
N LEU A 69 11.30 -0.83 16.72
CA LEU A 69 10.27 -1.85 16.71
C LEU A 69 9.52 -1.93 15.38
N MET A 70 9.15 -0.77 14.82
CA MET A 70 8.45 -0.72 13.53
C MET A 70 9.36 -1.20 12.39
N GLN A 71 10.64 -0.85 12.39
CA GLN A 71 11.63 -1.34 11.42
C GLN A 71 11.81 -2.86 11.53
N ALA A 72 11.88 -3.41 12.75
CA ALA A 72 11.93 -4.86 12.96
C ALA A 72 10.67 -5.56 12.40
N GLY A 73 9.50 -4.91 12.46
CA GLY A 73 8.29 -5.42 11.80
C GLY A 73 8.35 -5.35 10.26
N ILE A 74 8.98 -4.32 9.69
CA ILE A 74 9.26 -4.24 8.25
C ILE A 74 10.24 -5.33 7.81
N ASP A 75 11.30 -5.57 8.60
CA ASP A 75 12.27 -6.64 8.34
C ASP A 75 11.57 -8.01 8.27
N VAL A 76 10.64 -8.29 9.20
CA VAL A 76 9.85 -9.53 9.17
C VAL A 76 8.92 -9.59 7.95
N ALA A 77 8.30 -8.47 7.55
CA ALA A 77 7.47 -8.44 6.34
C ALA A 77 8.29 -8.74 5.07
N ALA A 78 9.55 -8.29 5.03
CA ALA A 78 10.47 -8.54 3.93
C ALA A 78 10.79 -10.03 3.76
N GLU A 79 10.85 -10.81 4.85
CA GLU A 79 11.00 -12.28 4.78
C GLU A 79 9.84 -12.95 4.02
N TYR A 80 8.62 -12.44 4.17
CA TYR A 80 7.46 -12.96 3.43
C TYR A 80 7.51 -12.58 1.94
N VAL A 81 8.10 -11.43 1.60
CA VAL A 81 8.33 -11.07 0.19
C VAL A 81 9.43 -11.95 -0.42
N ASP A 82 10.55 -12.14 0.26
CA ASP A 82 11.67 -12.98 -0.20
C ASP A 82 11.25 -14.44 -0.45
N SER A 83 10.40 -14.98 0.43
CA SER A 83 9.83 -16.33 0.25
C SER A 83 8.73 -16.43 -0.80
N GLY A 84 8.29 -15.31 -1.38
CA GLY A 84 7.19 -15.24 -2.35
C GLY A 84 5.79 -15.35 -1.75
N ALA A 85 5.68 -15.36 -0.42
CA ALA A 85 4.41 -15.37 0.30
C ALA A 85 3.71 -13.99 0.30
N ALA A 86 4.41 -12.92 -0.06
CA ALA A 86 3.86 -11.58 -0.27
C ALA A 86 4.42 -10.90 -1.52
N LEU A 87 3.59 -10.06 -2.14
CA LEU A 87 3.94 -9.40 -3.40
C LEU A 87 4.72 -8.10 -3.19
N ALA A 88 4.46 -7.40 -2.08
CA ALA A 88 4.99 -6.07 -1.85
C ALA A 88 4.98 -5.73 -0.36
N LEU A 89 5.69 -4.66 -0.01
CA LEU A 89 5.74 -4.09 1.33
C LEU A 89 4.74 -2.96 1.52
N LYS A 90 4.36 -2.72 2.77
CA LYS A 90 3.57 -1.57 3.22
C LYS A 90 4.35 -0.79 4.25
N SER A 91 4.42 0.52 4.08
CA SER A 91 4.94 1.44 5.10
C SER A 91 4.26 2.80 4.96
N GLY A 92 4.83 3.85 5.56
CA GLY A 92 4.23 5.17 5.50
C GLY A 92 4.69 6.14 6.57
N ARG A 93 3.92 7.21 6.73
CA ARG A 93 4.01 8.16 7.84
C ARG A 93 2.61 8.64 8.25
N PRO A 94 2.43 9.15 9.48
CA PRO A 94 1.18 9.76 9.89
C PRO A 94 0.74 10.87 8.93
N HIS A 95 -0.55 10.96 8.67
CA HIS A 95 -1.15 12.04 7.86
C HIS A 95 -1.71 13.18 8.74
N TYR A 96 -1.36 13.18 10.02
CA TYR A 96 -1.79 14.14 11.04
C TYR A 96 -0.55 14.74 11.71
N GLU A 97 -0.72 15.88 12.36
CA GLU A 97 0.37 16.58 13.04
C GLU A 97 0.94 15.71 14.17
N VAL A 98 2.26 15.61 14.20
CA VAL A 98 3.07 14.92 15.21
C VAL A 98 4.33 15.73 15.47
N ASP A 99 4.98 15.47 16.59
CA ASP A 99 6.26 16.14 16.92
C ASP A 99 7.37 15.77 15.94
N ASP A 100 8.37 16.65 15.80
CA ASP A 100 9.48 16.51 14.85
C ASP A 100 10.23 15.18 14.99
N ASP A 101 10.42 14.70 16.23
CA ASP A 101 11.10 13.43 16.50
C ASP A 101 10.27 12.22 16.04
N VAL A 102 8.94 12.27 16.19
CA VAL A 102 8.01 11.23 15.71
C VAL A 102 7.93 11.27 14.18
N TRP A 103 7.97 12.45 13.58
CA TRP A 103 8.03 12.62 12.12
C TRP A 103 9.32 12.03 11.55
N ALA A 104 10.46 12.34 12.16
CA ALA A 104 11.77 11.80 11.76
C ALA A 104 11.80 10.27 11.90
N ALA A 105 11.32 9.74 13.01
CA ALA A 105 11.20 8.31 13.26
C ALA A 105 10.31 7.61 12.22
N SER A 106 9.14 8.18 11.88
CA SER A 106 8.25 7.66 10.85
C SER A 106 8.91 7.61 9.47
N ASN A 107 9.61 8.68 9.08
CA ASN A 107 10.34 8.71 7.80
C ASN A 107 11.49 7.69 7.77
N ALA A 108 12.15 7.42 8.90
CA ALA A 108 13.18 6.38 8.99
C ALA A 108 12.59 4.97 8.80
N VAL A 109 11.39 4.69 9.33
CA VAL A 109 10.67 3.43 9.06
C VAL A 109 10.29 3.31 7.57
N MET A 110 9.84 4.41 6.96
CA MET A 110 9.52 4.44 5.53
C MET A 110 10.75 4.16 4.66
N ARG A 111 11.90 4.80 4.95
CA ARG A 111 13.15 4.58 4.23
C ARG A 111 13.66 3.15 4.37
N ARG A 112 13.51 2.53 5.55
CA ARG A 112 13.83 1.11 5.75
C ARG A 112 13.02 0.20 4.81
N ALA A 113 11.75 0.52 4.56
CA ALA A 113 10.95 -0.22 3.58
C ALA A 113 11.45 -0.04 2.14
N PHE A 114 12.03 1.11 1.79
CA PHE A 114 12.65 1.33 0.47
C PHE A 114 13.95 0.55 0.29
N GLU A 115 14.77 0.44 1.34
CA GLU A 115 15.96 -0.41 1.33
C GLU A 115 15.58 -1.86 0.98
N HIS A 116 14.60 -2.45 1.68
CA HIS A 116 14.09 -3.78 1.36
C HIS A 116 13.44 -3.85 -0.03
N GLY A 117 12.70 -2.80 -0.42
CA GLY A 117 12.09 -2.72 -1.75
C GLY A 117 13.11 -2.77 -2.88
N ALA A 118 14.28 -2.16 -2.69
CA ALA A 118 15.41 -2.25 -3.61
C ALA A 118 16.09 -3.62 -3.58
N GLU A 119 16.37 -4.15 -2.38
CA GLU A 119 17.06 -5.43 -2.20
C GLU A 119 16.28 -6.63 -2.77
N LEU A 120 14.96 -6.63 -2.57
CA LEU A 120 14.07 -7.72 -2.98
C LEU A 120 13.43 -7.50 -4.35
N ASP A 121 13.74 -6.38 -5.02
CA ASP A 121 13.07 -5.94 -6.23
C ASP A 121 11.53 -6.07 -6.09
N CYS A 122 10.95 -5.41 -5.07
CA CYS A 122 9.51 -5.39 -4.83
C CYS A 122 8.96 -3.95 -4.71
N ALA A 123 7.64 -3.80 -4.80
CA ALA A 123 6.98 -2.51 -4.59
C ALA A 123 6.82 -2.18 -3.10
N VAL A 124 6.63 -0.89 -2.79
CA VAL A 124 6.31 -0.39 -1.45
C VAL A 124 5.08 0.50 -1.56
N GLN A 125 3.98 0.10 -0.91
CA GLN A 125 2.77 0.89 -0.79
C GLN A 125 2.83 1.81 0.44
N LEU A 126 2.60 3.09 0.22
CA LEU A 126 2.66 4.14 1.23
C LEU A 126 1.29 4.55 1.71
N HIS A 127 1.11 4.53 3.03
CA HIS A 127 0.11 5.31 3.72
C HIS A 127 0.74 6.61 4.20
N ALA A 128 0.30 7.74 3.68
CA ALA A 128 0.86 9.06 3.97
C ALA A 128 -0.19 10.15 3.78
N GLU A 129 0.18 11.39 4.05
CA GLU A 129 -0.66 12.55 3.85
C GLU A 129 -1.19 12.69 2.41
N ALA A 130 -2.28 13.45 2.27
CA ALA A 130 -2.76 13.84 0.96
C ALA A 130 -1.79 14.86 0.37
N SER A 131 -1.15 14.50 -0.74
CA SER A 131 -0.25 15.38 -1.50
C SER A 131 -0.41 15.14 -2.99
N GLU A 132 -0.10 16.16 -3.79
CA GLU A 132 0.10 16.06 -5.24
C GLU A 132 1.59 16.05 -5.61
N ASP A 133 2.48 16.23 -4.64
CA ASP A 133 3.94 16.17 -4.82
C ASP A 133 4.57 15.38 -3.66
N MET A 134 5.23 14.28 -4.00
CA MET A 134 6.07 13.50 -3.10
C MET A 134 7.41 13.19 -3.76
N THR A 135 7.93 14.14 -4.55
CA THR A 135 9.23 14.01 -5.25
C THR A 135 10.36 13.70 -4.27
N GLU A 136 10.37 14.35 -3.11
CA GLU A 136 11.36 14.05 -2.05
C GLU A 136 11.31 12.58 -1.59
N VAL A 137 10.12 12.00 -1.46
CA VAL A 137 9.96 10.58 -1.10
C VAL A 137 10.45 9.68 -2.23
N ALA A 138 10.20 10.06 -3.48
CA ALA A 138 10.72 9.35 -4.64
C ALA A 138 12.25 9.44 -4.73
N ASP A 139 12.85 10.56 -4.36
CA ASP A 139 14.30 10.73 -4.28
C ASP A 139 14.91 9.81 -3.20
N TRP A 140 14.29 9.71 -2.02
CA TRP A 140 14.75 8.76 -0.99
C TRP A 140 14.69 7.30 -1.44
N ALA A 141 13.64 6.93 -2.18
CA ALA A 141 13.56 5.60 -2.77
C ALA A 141 14.67 5.38 -3.80
N ALA A 142 14.93 6.36 -4.67
CA ALA A 142 16.00 6.31 -5.65
C ALA A 142 17.39 6.22 -5.01
N ASP A 143 17.63 6.95 -3.92
CA ASP A 143 18.86 6.90 -3.13
C ASP A 143 19.09 5.51 -2.52
N ALA A 144 18.02 4.80 -2.16
CA ALA A 144 18.06 3.40 -1.71
C ALA A 144 18.21 2.39 -2.88
N GLY A 145 18.19 2.84 -4.14
CA GLY A 145 18.24 1.99 -5.33
C GLY A 145 16.88 1.49 -5.81
N MET A 146 15.78 1.95 -5.21
CA MET A 146 14.42 1.57 -5.59
C MET A 146 13.85 2.56 -6.62
N PRO A 147 13.38 2.10 -7.78
CA PRO A 147 12.84 3.03 -8.78
C PRO A 147 11.50 3.63 -8.31
N SER A 148 11.33 4.94 -8.52
CA SER A 148 10.16 5.69 -8.02
C SER A 148 8.81 5.11 -8.44
N HIS A 149 8.71 4.50 -9.61
CA HIS A 149 7.47 3.88 -10.08
C HIS A 149 7.04 2.67 -9.23
N ARG A 150 7.94 2.05 -8.45
CA ARG A 150 7.62 0.97 -7.51
C ARG A 150 7.20 1.47 -6.13
N VAL A 151 7.32 2.77 -5.88
CA VAL A 151 6.69 3.42 -4.73
C VAL A 151 5.25 3.75 -5.13
N VAL A 152 4.29 3.28 -4.34
CA VAL A 152 2.87 3.46 -4.63
C VAL A 152 2.23 4.29 -3.54
N LYS A 153 1.71 5.47 -3.88
CA LYS A 153 0.95 6.29 -2.94
C LYS A 153 -0.51 5.88 -2.98
N HIS A 154 -0.96 5.19 -1.93
CA HIS A 154 -2.38 4.88 -1.72
C HIS A 154 -3.16 6.14 -1.30
N TYR A 155 -4.42 6.27 -1.73
CA TYR A 155 -5.32 7.39 -1.53
C TYR A 155 -4.92 8.63 -2.34
N ALA A 156 -4.53 8.44 -3.59
CA ALA A 156 -4.14 9.55 -4.47
C ALA A 156 -5.37 10.32 -5.01
N GLY A 157 -5.16 11.60 -5.32
CA GLY A 157 -6.17 12.51 -5.88
C GLY A 157 -6.38 12.41 -7.38
N GLY A 158 -5.61 11.57 -8.09
CA GLY A 158 -5.58 11.50 -9.56
C GLY A 158 -4.43 12.28 -10.19
N ARG A 159 -3.69 13.06 -9.39
CA ARG A 159 -2.43 13.73 -9.73
C ARG A 159 -1.42 13.47 -8.62
N LEU A 160 -0.19 13.13 -9.00
CA LEU A 160 0.93 12.97 -8.08
C LEU A 160 2.26 13.06 -8.84
N GLU A 161 3.18 13.87 -8.34
CA GLU A 161 4.58 13.90 -8.75
C GLU A 161 5.42 13.02 -7.81
N GLY A 162 6.37 12.27 -8.38
CA GLY A 162 7.21 11.30 -7.65
C GLY A 162 6.70 9.85 -7.76
N PRO A 163 5.99 9.31 -6.74
CA PRO A 163 5.49 7.93 -6.73
C PRO A 163 4.40 7.63 -7.77
N THR A 164 4.14 6.35 -8.04
CA THR A 164 2.94 5.93 -8.79
C THR A 164 1.68 6.15 -7.94
N PRO A 165 0.67 6.90 -8.40
CA PRO A 165 -0.56 7.10 -7.65
C PRO A 165 -1.47 5.87 -7.71
N SER A 166 -1.96 5.41 -6.55
CA SER A 166 -3.14 4.55 -6.47
C SER A 166 -4.36 5.41 -6.18
N VAL A 167 -5.18 5.61 -7.20
CA VAL A 167 -6.25 6.61 -7.27
C VAL A 167 -7.53 6.01 -6.72
N MET A 168 -8.12 6.72 -5.77
CA MET A 168 -9.44 6.38 -5.24
C MET A 168 -10.48 6.32 -6.36
N ALA A 169 -11.34 5.30 -6.32
CA ALA A 169 -12.41 5.04 -7.29
C ALA A 169 -13.59 6.04 -7.21
N ASP A 170 -13.25 7.32 -7.06
CA ASP A 170 -14.10 8.49 -7.22
C ASP A 170 -14.08 8.99 -8.67
N LYS A 171 -15.21 9.46 -9.18
CA LYS A 171 -15.32 9.81 -10.61
C LYS A 171 -14.44 10.98 -11.01
N ASP A 172 -14.31 11.99 -10.16
CA ASP A 172 -13.57 13.20 -10.52
C ASP A 172 -12.06 12.93 -10.48
N ARG A 173 -11.59 12.21 -9.45
CA ARG A 173 -10.19 11.76 -9.36
C ARG A 173 -9.79 10.87 -10.53
N LEU A 174 -10.65 9.93 -10.91
CA LEU A 174 -10.40 9.05 -12.06
C LEU A 174 -10.42 9.79 -13.38
N ARG A 175 -11.30 10.79 -13.55
CA ARG A 175 -11.28 11.66 -14.74
C ARG A 175 -9.95 12.41 -14.82
N THR A 176 -9.48 12.99 -13.71
CA THR A 176 -8.17 13.64 -13.65
C THR A 176 -7.04 12.70 -14.04
N ALA A 177 -7.00 11.48 -13.47
CA ALA A 177 -5.96 10.50 -13.82
C ALA A 177 -6.01 10.10 -15.31
N ALA A 178 -7.21 9.84 -15.83
CA ALA A 178 -7.42 9.44 -17.22
C ALA A 178 -7.04 10.55 -18.21
N GLU A 179 -7.37 11.81 -17.93
CA GLU A 179 -7.01 12.96 -18.76
C GLU A 179 -5.50 13.24 -18.78
N ARG A 180 -4.78 12.93 -17.69
CA ARG A 180 -3.32 13.06 -17.63
C ARG A 180 -2.61 12.02 -18.48
N GLY A 181 -3.19 10.82 -18.64
CA GLY A 181 -2.59 9.76 -19.45
C GLY A 181 -1.25 9.25 -18.89
N GLU A 182 -1.06 9.35 -17.57
CA GLU A 182 0.13 8.86 -16.87
C GLU A 182 -0.19 7.62 -16.05
N PRO A 183 0.77 6.72 -15.80
CA PRO A 183 0.56 5.48 -15.04
C PRO A 183 -0.10 5.73 -13.68
N PHE A 184 -1.15 4.96 -13.39
CA PHE A 184 -1.87 5.00 -12.12
C PHE A 184 -2.46 3.63 -11.80
N LEU A 185 -2.74 3.37 -10.54
CA LEU A 185 -3.55 2.23 -10.08
C LEU A 185 -4.94 2.73 -9.67
N MET A 186 -5.91 1.83 -9.57
CA MET A 186 -7.25 2.14 -9.10
C MET A 186 -7.58 1.36 -7.84
N GLU A 187 -8.13 2.02 -6.83
CA GLU A 187 -8.43 1.40 -5.54
C GLU A 187 -9.73 1.89 -4.92
N THR A 188 -10.22 1.14 -3.93
CA THR A 188 -11.37 1.53 -3.11
C THR A 188 -10.98 1.99 -1.71
N ASP A 189 -9.77 1.66 -1.26
CA ASP A 189 -9.37 1.70 0.15
C ASP A 189 -10.42 1.05 1.07
N TYR A 190 -10.84 -0.16 0.70
CA TYR A 190 -11.90 -0.82 1.44
C TYR A 190 -11.39 -1.26 2.82
N ILE A 191 -11.99 -0.68 3.85
CA ILE A 191 -11.83 -1.12 5.23
C ILE A 191 -13.03 -1.99 5.59
N ASP A 192 -12.75 -3.26 5.89
CA ASP A 192 -13.74 -4.20 6.41
C ASP A 192 -13.98 -3.94 7.90
N ASP A 193 -14.75 -2.89 8.20
CA ASP A 193 -15.15 -2.47 9.54
C ASP A 193 -16.67 -2.67 9.71
N PRO A 194 -17.10 -3.69 10.49
CA PRO A 194 -18.52 -3.98 10.68
C PRO A 194 -19.27 -2.88 11.44
N ASP A 195 -18.57 -2.02 12.19
CA ASP A 195 -19.17 -0.91 12.91
C ASP A 195 -19.40 0.31 12.00
N ARG A 196 -18.84 0.30 10.78
CA ARG A 196 -18.95 1.40 9.81
C ARG A 196 -19.42 0.94 8.41
N PRO A 197 -20.56 0.22 8.31
CA PRO A 197 -21.03 -0.31 7.03
C PRO A 197 -21.34 0.82 6.04
N GLY A 198 -20.68 0.79 4.88
CA GLY A 198 -20.89 1.77 3.81
C GLY A 198 -20.18 3.12 4.00
N ALA A 199 -19.35 3.27 5.04
CA ALA A 199 -18.54 4.47 5.24
C ALA A 199 -17.39 4.62 4.22
N VAL A 200 -17.04 3.52 3.56
CA VAL A 200 -15.95 3.43 2.57
C VAL A 200 -16.45 2.82 1.26
N LEU A 201 -15.70 2.99 0.18
CA LEU A 201 -16.03 2.40 -1.11
C LEU A 201 -15.92 0.88 -1.02
N GLY A 202 -17.01 0.17 -1.31
CA GLY A 202 -17.00 -1.29 -1.33
C GLY A 202 -16.24 -1.84 -2.54
N PRO A 203 -15.79 -3.11 -2.52
CA PRO A 203 -14.99 -3.74 -3.59
C PRO A 203 -15.65 -3.69 -4.98
N LYS A 204 -16.99 -3.67 -5.05
CA LYS A 204 -17.75 -3.54 -6.31
C LYS A 204 -17.61 -2.15 -6.98
N THR A 205 -16.97 -1.18 -6.32
CA THR A 205 -16.83 0.18 -6.84
C THR A 205 -15.86 0.24 -8.00
N VAL A 206 -14.70 -0.43 -7.93
CA VAL A 206 -13.72 -0.46 -9.02
C VAL A 206 -14.34 -0.98 -10.32
N PRO A 207 -15.01 -2.16 -10.37
CA PRO A 207 -15.69 -2.61 -11.59
C PRO A 207 -16.75 -1.64 -12.13
N ARG A 208 -17.47 -0.95 -11.24
CA ARG A 208 -18.45 0.08 -11.65
C ARG A 208 -17.77 1.31 -12.26
N ARG A 209 -16.59 1.70 -11.77
CA ARG A 209 -15.81 2.81 -12.31
C ARG A 209 -15.14 2.45 -13.63
N VAL A 210 -14.67 1.22 -13.79
CA VAL A 210 -14.19 0.72 -15.07
C VAL A 210 -15.27 0.84 -16.14
N ARG A 211 -16.49 0.34 -15.90
CA ARG A 211 -17.61 0.49 -16.85
C ARG A 211 -17.89 1.95 -17.19
N TRP A 212 -17.92 2.81 -16.16
CA TRP A 212 -18.11 4.24 -16.37
C TRP A 212 -17.00 4.88 -17.22
N LEU A 213 -15.72 4.54 -17.00
CA LEU A 213 -14.61 5.04 -17.82
C LEU A 213 -14.74 4.59 -19.28
N LEU A 214 -15.07 3.32 -19.52
CA LEU A 214 -15.31 2.78 -20.86
C LEU A 214 -16.47 3.49 -21.57
N GLU A 215 -17.59 3.70 -20.87
CA GLU A 215 -18.74 4.46 -21.40
C GLU A 215 -18.40 5.92 -21.76
N ASN A 216 -17.31 6.46 -21.23
CA ASN A 216 -16.86 7.84 -21.44
C ASN A 216 -15.61 7.94 -22.34
N GLY A 217 -15.20 6.86 -23.01
CA GLY A 217 -14.08 6.87 -23.97
C GLY A 217 -12.69 6.92 -23.33
N PHE A 218 -12.56 6.38 -22.12
CA PHE A 218 -11.28 6.26 -21.40
C PHE A 218 -10.72 4.83 -21.42
N GLU A 219 -10.79 4.14 -22.56
CA GLU A 219 -10.32 2.76 -22.72
C GLU A 219 -8.83 2.61 -22.40
N GLU A 220 -8.01 3.57 -22.85
CA GLU A 220 -6.58 3.55 -22.59
C GLU A 220 -6.25 3.71 -21.10
N ALA A 221 -7.01 4.55 -20.38
CA ALA A 221 -6.84 4.71 -18.94
C ALA A 221 -7.21 3.42 -18.18
N VAL A 222 -8.23 2.68 -18.64
CA VAL A 222 -8.60 1.38 -18.08
C VAL A 222 -7.47 0.36 -18.29
N ARG A 223 -6.93 0.27 -19.51
CA ARG A 223 -5.80 -0.61 -19.82
C ARG A 223 -4.56 -0.26 -19.00
N MET A 224 -4.25 1.02 -18.90
CA MET A 224 -3.16 1.54 -18.09
C MET A 224 -3.31 1.17 -16.61
N ALA A 225 -4.51 1.35 -16.05
CA ALA A 225 -4.77 1.10 -14.63
C ALA A 225 -4.79 -0.38 -14.23
N HIS A 226 -5.22 -1.27 -15.13
CA HIS A 226 -5.48 -2.67 -14.81
C HIS A 226 -4.52 -3.68 -15.44
N VAL A 227 -3.74 -3.27 -16.44
CA VAL A 227 -2.80 -4.15 -17.15
C VAL A 227 -1.38 -3.58 -17.07
N GLU A 228 -1.16 -2.38 -17.59
CA GLU A 228 0.20 -1.86 -17.75
C GLU A 228 0.86 -1.45 -16.44
N THR A 229 0.13 -0.69 -15.62
CA THR A 229 0.66 -0.20 -14.34
C THR A 229 0.87 -1.34 -13.35
N PRO A 230 -0.05 -2.30 -13.16
CA PRO A 230 0.20 -3.48 -12.33
C PRO A 230 1.45 -4.26 -12.75
N LYS A 231 1.63 -4.48 -14.07
CA LYS A 231 2.82 -5.15 -14.62
C LYS A 231 4.10 -4.36 -14.35
N ARG A 232 4.06 -3.04 -14.54
CA ARG A 232 5.22 -2.16 -14.32
C ARG A 232 5.60 -2.05 -12.85
N VAL A 233 4.62 -1.98 -11.95
CA VAL A 233 4.83 -1.71 -10.52
C VAL A 233 5.13 -2.98 -9.74
N TYR A 234 4.32 -4.02 -9.94
CA TYR A 234 4.39 -5.26 -9.15
C TYR A 234 4.95 -6.45 -9.93
N GLY A 235 5.23 -6.30 -11.23
CA GLY A 235 5.69 -7.42 -12.06
C GLY A 235 4.61 -8.47 -12.34
N ILE A 236 3.33 -8.17 -12.07
CA ILE A 236 2.22 -9.12 -12.25
C ILE A 236 1.59 -9.00 -13.63
N ASP A 237 1.23 -10.14 -14.21
CA ASP A 237 0.47 -10.20 -15.46
C ASP A 237 -0.99 -10.54 -15.15
N THR A 238 -1.82 -9.51 -15.07
CA THR A 238 -3.22 -9.65 -14.66
C THR A 238 -4.05 -10.41 -15.70
N GLU A 239 -3.70 -10.33 -16.99
CA GLU A 239 -4.41 -11.07 -18.03
C GLU A 239 -4.10 -12.57 -17.94
N ALA A 240 -2.83 -12.94 -17.74
CA ALA A 240 -2.43 -14.34 -17.55
C ALA A 240 -3.08 -15.00 -16.32
N THR A 241 -3.48 -14.23 -15.29
CA THR A 241 -4.20 -14.79 -14.14
C THR A 241 -5.59 -15.33 -14.48
N LEU A 242 -6.21 -14.85 -15.57
CA LEU A 242 -7.54 -15.28 -16.02
C LEU A 242 -7.50 -16.54 -16.91
N GLU A 243 -6.31 -16.99 -17.29
CA GLU A 243 -6.10 -18.16 -18.15
C GLU A 243 -5.86 -19.45 -17.35
N ARG A 244 -5.91 -19.39 -16.02
CA ARG A 244 -5.69 -20.55 -15.15
C ARG A 244 -6.95 -21.42 -15.10
N ASP A 245 -6.78 -22.71 -15.40
CA ASP A 245 -7.82 -23.76 -15.35
C ASP A 245 -8.32 -24.02 -13.91
#